data_AF-A0A7T7HBW9-F1
#
_entry.id   AF-A0A7T7HBW9-F1
#
_cell.length_a   1.000
_cell.length_b   1.000
_cell.length_c   1.000
_cell.angle_alpha   90.00
_cell.angle_beta   90.00
_cell.angle_gamma   90.00
#
_symmetry.space_group_name_H-M   'P 1'
#
loop_
_entity.id
_entity.type
_entity.pdbx_description
1 polymer ?
#
loop_
_entity_poly.entity_id
_entity_poly.type
_entity_poly.pdbx_seq_one_letter_code
_entity_poly.pdbx_strand_id
1 'polypeptide(L)'
;MILSKKHYEYGSKQVGNNNIGVGKLIVNPFEVETYYKRLSPYFRTACNLEHEETIHISSSPMLELELNNGNPVYYDKVTEYTESNDQQKPNNGKTEYYYSRKGINVIPSADRFRTYPTFIYPVWKDSNLIKAVSYKKESANYLPIKKEEYRYDKAIEHRIRTLNIFEQDIEAIDVICSNGSVVGTQGDNPNRFRYFNDYTSIGKKVLTEKSSTDYTYTASKKDSLVTTTKYEYNNPAHFQLTKENTLLPGLNKQETTYQYAHEKGNQYLIDKNMIGIPLQTSVTQKQNDNDPGKTISKSEILYPTSQADANARTSGLALPVSVLGFDLQNSEDAAKAQTEITYDLYDNKGNILQYSVKGKPVTVIWGYNQTQPIAKIEGAAYNQVSAYVSGIIAASDADNTQGTDQSEQALVGALDILRNNTALSAYQITTYTYNPLIGVTSITPPSGIREIYKYDSANRLESVKDVNGNLLKEYQYRYKN
;
A
#
# COMPACT_ATOMS: atom_id res chain seq x y z
N MET A 1 -17.99 16.58 -19.86
CA MET A 1 -17.77 15.63 -20.99
C MET A 1 -16.89 14.50 -20.45
N ILE A 2 -17.40 13.26 -20.33
CA ILE A 2 -16.59 12.13 -19.78
C ILE A 2 -15.57 11.74 -20.85
N LEU A 3 -14.28 11.72 -20.52
CA LEU A 3 -13.21 11.37 -21.46
C LEU A 3 -12.95 9.86 -21.54
N SER A 4 -13.30 9.09 -20.50
CA SER A 4 -13.40 7.63 -20.58
C SER A 4 -14.19 7.02 -19.42
N LYS A 5 -14.85 5.88 -19.65
CA LYS A 5 -15.54 5.07 -18.63
C LYS A 5 -14.82 3.74 -18.48
N LYS A 6 -14.68 3.25 -17.24
CA LYS A 6 -14.13 1.91 -16.99
C LYS A 6 -15.25 0.93 -16.68
N HIS A 7 -15.17 -0.28 -17.25
CA HIS A 7 -16.01 -1.40 -16.85
C HIS A 7 -15.15 -2.64 -16.60
N TYR A 8 -15.61 -3.49 -15.69
CA TYR A 8 -14.87 -4.66 -15.24
C TYR A 8 -15.67 -5.92 -15.52
N GLU A 9 -15.03 -6.90 -16.16
CA GLU A 9 -15.53 -8.26 -16.26
C GLU A 9 -14.67 -9.18 -15.40
N TYR A 10 -15.31 -10.04 -14.61
CA TYR A 10 -14.62 -10.93 -13.67
C TYR A 10 -14.68 -12.38 -14.17
N GLY A 11 -13.61 -13.15 -13.95
CA GLY A 11 -13.50 -14.54 -14.37
C GLY A 11 -13.07 -14.73 -15.83
N SER A 12 -12.28 -15.77 -16.07
CA SER A 12 -11.89 -16.18 -17.44
C SER A 12 -13.04 -16.82 -18.22
N LYS A 13 -14.03 -17.39 -17.51
CA LYS A 13 -15.24 -17.99 -18.06
C LYS A 13 -16.45 -17.12 -17.74
N GLN A 14 -17.37 -17.05 -18.69
CA GLN A 14 -18.63 -16.30 -18.60
C GLN A 14 -19.79 -17.25 -18.86
N VAL A 15 -20.93 -17.06 -18.18
CA VAL A 15 -22.13 -17.89 -18.37
C VAL A 15 -23.40 -17.05 -18.52
N GLY A 16 -24.36 -17.58 -19.27
CA GLY A 16 -25.66 -16.98 -19.52
C GLY A 16 -25.62 -15.78 -20.47
N ASN A 17 -26.82 -15.28 -20.82
CA ASN A 17 -26.98 -14.17 -21.78
C ASN A 17 -26.46 -12.82 -21.24
N ASN A 18 -26.20 -12.73 -19.94
CA ASN A 18 -25.72 -11.52 -19.27
C ASN A 18 -24.19 -11.50 -19.10
N ASN A 19 -23.45 -12.48 -19.65
CA ASN A 19 -22.00 -12.63 -19.47
C ASN A 19 -21.59 -12.52 -18.00
N ILE A 20 -22.14 -13.40 -17.16
CA ILE A 20 -21.86 -13.41 -15.73
C ILE A 20 -20.52 -14.13 -15.50
N GLY A 21 -19.63 -13.45 -14.79
CA GLY A 21 -18.31 -13.94 -14.45
C GLY A 21 -18.32 -15.17 -13.56
N VAL A 22 -17.62 -16.22 -13.98
CA VAL A 22 -17.48 -17.43 -13.16
C VAL A 22 -16.24 -17.31 -12.28
N GLY A 23 -16.46 -17.14 -10.99
CA GLY A 23 -15.44 -17.26 -9.95
C GLY A 23 -15.43 -18.65 -9.32
N LYS A 24 -14.38 -18.95 -8.56
CA LYS A 24 -14.30 -20.16 -7.72
C LYS A 24 -14.44 -19.76 -6.26
N LEU A 25 -15.30 -20.45 -5.53
CA LEU A 25 -15.29 -20.35 -4.08
C LEU A 25 -13.92 -20.81 -3.57
N ILE A 26 -13.36 -20.04 -2.64
CA ILE A 26 -12.03 -20.32 -2.10
C ILE A 26 -12.04 -21.62 -1.28
N VAL A 27 -13.15 -21.90 -0.59
CA VAL A 27 -13.52 -23.23 -0.09
C VAL A 27 -14.77 -23.71 -0.80
N ASN A 28 -14.70 -24.93 -1.34
CA ASN A 28 -15.86 -25.59 -1.89
C ASN A 28 -16.63 -26.28 -0.74
N PRO A 29 -17.88 -25.88 -0.44
CA PRO A 29 -18.67 -26.50 0.63
C PRO A 29 -18.97 -27.98 0.38
N PHE A 30 -18.83 -28.47 -0.85
CA PHE A 30 -18.96 -29.89 -1.19
C PHE A 30 -17.66 -30.70 -1.00
N GLU A 31 -16.53 -30.03 -0.81
CA GLU A 31 -15.24 -30.66 -0.46
C GLU A 31 -15.02 -30.73 1.06
N VAL A 32 -15.94 -30.16 1.84
CA VAL A 32 -15.93 -30.20 3.31
C VAL A 32 -17.13 -31.04 3.76
N GLU A 33 -16.92 -31.96 4.69
CA GLU A 33 -18.02 -32.71 5.29
C GLU A 33 -19.00 -31.72 5.95
N THR A 34 -20.26 -31.68 5.49
CA THR A 34 -21.34 -30.83 6.02
C THR A 34 -22.02 -31.43 7.26
N TYR A 35 -21.41 -32.48 7.81
CA TYR A 35 -21.85 -33.14 9.01
C TYR A 35 -20.70 -33.15 10.02
N TYR A 36 -21.05 -33.12 11.31
CA TYR A 36 -20.09 -33.35 12.38
C TYR A 36 -20.61 -34.39 13.36
N LYS A 37 -19.67 -35.07 14.00
CA LYS A 37 -19.94 -36.03 15.07
C LYS A 37 -19.70 -35.34 16.41
N ARG A 38 -20.61 -35.49 17.35
CA ARG A 38 -20.44 -35.03 18.73
C ARG A 38 -20.82 -36.15 19.68
N LEU A 39 -20.15 -36.25 20.82
CA LEU A 39 -20.67 -37.01 21.94
C LEU A 39 -21.68 -36.11 22.66
N SER A 40 -22.96 -36.42 22.50
CA SER A 40 -24.01 -35.76 23.28
C SER A 40 -24.33 -36.60 24.50
N PRO A 41 -24.35 -36.01 25.72
CA PRO A 41 -24.89 -36.71 26.87
C PRO A 41 -26.38 -36.95 26.64
N TYR A 42 -26.81 -38.20 26.78
CA TYR A 42 -28.21 -38.58 26.68
C TYR A 42 -28.59 -39.50 27.85
N PHE A 43 -29.80 -39.31 28.38
CA PHE A 43 -30.32 -40.09 29.49
C PHE A 43 -31.04 -41.33 28.96
N ARG A 44 -30.45 -42.52 29.16
CA ARG A 44 -31.17 -43.79 28.93
C ARG A 44 -32.22 -44.05 30.00
N THR A 45 -31.96 -43.61 31.23
CA THR A 45 -32.85 -43.70 32.40
C THR A 45 -32.66 -42.46 33.29
N ALA A 46 -33.53 -42.27 34.29
CA ALA A 46 -33.49 -41.10 35.18
C ALA A 46 -32.17 -40.91 35.95
N CYS A 47 -31.26 -41.90 35.95
CA CYS A 47 -30.04 -41.90 36.77
C CYS A 47 -28.76 -42.38 36.05
N ASN A 48 -28.78 -42.67 34.74
CA ASN A 48 -27.58 -43.09 33.99
C ASN A 48 -27.35 -42.17 32.79
N LEU A 49 -26.22 -41.47 32.82
CA LEU A 49 -25.76 -40.58 31.77
C LEU A 49 -24.84 -41.40 30.84
N GLU A 50 -25.29 -41.65 29.62
CA GLU A 50 -24.48 -42.30 28.58
C GLU A 50 -24.10 -41.28 27.50
N HIS A 51 -23.04 -41.56 26.76
CA HIS A 51 -22.65 -40.78 25.60
C HIS A 51 -23.12 -41.49 24.32
N GLU A 52 -23.89 -40.80 23.49
CA GLU A 52 -24.23 -41.26 22.15
C GLU A 52 -23.48 -40.41 21.11
N GLU A 53 -22.97 -41.06 20.05
CA GLU A 53 -22.36 -40.38 18.92
C GLU A 53 -23.48 -39.83 18.03
N THR A 54 -23.73 -38.52 18.13
CA THR A 54 -24.74 -37.83 17.32
C THR A 54 -24.10 -37.26 16.06
N ILE A 55 -24.76 -37.46 14.92
CA ILE A 55 -24.38 -36.82 13.65
C ILE A 55 -25.27 -35.59 13.47
N HIS A 56 -24.66 -34.41 13.48
CA HIS A 56 -25.33 -33.15 13.21
C HIS A 56 -25.05 -32.73 11.76
N ILE A 57 -26.12 -32.51 10.99
CA ILE A 57 -26.04 -32.01 9.61
C ILE A 57 -26.49 -30.54 9.64
N SER A 58 -25.67 -29.65 9.08
CA SER A 58 -25.96 -28.21 9.03
C SER A 58 -26.25 -27.75 7.61
N SER A 59 -27.31 -26.96 7.44
CA SER A 59 -27.54 -26.17 6.21
C SER A 59 -26.77 -24.84 6.20
N SER A 60 -26.20 -24.45 7.33
CA SER A 60 -25.37 -23.25 7.48
C SER A 60 -23.90 -23.55 7.13
N PRO A 61 -23.18 -22.62 6.50
CA PRO A 61 -21.77 -22.81 6.18
C PRO A 61 -20.96 -23.05 7.47
N MET A 62 -20.25 -24.18 7.51
CA MET A 62 -19.40 -24.55 8.64
C MET A 62 -18.02 -23.89 8.59
N LEU A 63 -17.76 -23.08 7.55
CA LEU A 63 -16.58 -22.26 7.42
C LEU A 63 -16.94 -20.79 7.52
N GLU A 64 -16.18 -20.06 8.35
CA GLU A 64 -16.28 -18.61 8.40
C GLU A 64 -15.82 -18.01 7.06
N LEU A 65 -16.75 -17.39 6.34
CA LEU A 65 -16.49 -16.66 5.10
C LEU A 65 -15.64 -15.39 5.34
N GLU A 66 -15.57 -14.93 6.60
CA GLU A 66 -14.86 -13.73 7.03
C GLU A 66 -13.33 -13.90 7.06
N LEU A 67 -12.82 -15.12 7.27
CA LEU A 67 -11.38 -15.41 7.41
C LEU A 67 -10.55 -15.25 6.13
N ASN A 68 -11.16 -14.72 5.07
CA ASN A 68 -10.55 -14.55 3.77
C ASN A 68 -10.61 -13.09 3.29
N ASN A 69 -10.21 -12.16 4.17
CA ASN A 69 -10.15 -10.72 3.89
C ASN A 69 -11.45 -10.18 3.24
N GLY A 70 -12.60 -10.74 3.64
CA GLY A 70 -13.92 -10.32 3.17
C GLY A 70 -14.33 -10.74 1.75
N ASN A 71 -13.56 -11.56 1.01
CA ASN A 71 -13.96 -12.00 -0.34
C ASN A 71 -13.98 -13.53 -0.50
N PRO A 72 -15.14 -14.19 -0.51
CA PRO A 72 -15.24 -15.65 -0.60
C PRO A 72 -14.99 -16.21 -2.02
N VAL A 73 -14.92 -15.35 -3.05
CA VAL A 73 -14.82 -15.74 -4.45
C VAL A 73 -13.48 -15.29 -5.05
N TYR A 74 -12.73 -16.26 -5.55
CA TYR A 74 -11.52 -16.06 -6.34
C TYR A 74 -11.85 -15.97 -7.83
N TYR A 75 -11.38 -14.91 -8.48
CA TYR A 75 -11.38 -14.78 -9.93
C TYR A 75 -9.97 -14.92 -10.48
N ASP A 76 -9.80 -15.79 -11.47
CA ASP A 76 -8.52 -16.04 -12.14
C ASP A 76 -8.15 -14.95 -13.16
N LYS A 77 -9.15 -14.19 -13.63
CA LYS A 77 -9.01 -13.07 -14.55
C LYS A 77 -9.92 -11.92 -14.16
N VAL A 78 -9.44 -10.68 -14.33
CA VAL A 78 -10.27 -9.47 -14.33
C VAL A 78 -9.94 -8.69 -15.60
N THR A 79 -10.95 -8.27 -16.36
CA THR A 79 -10.77 -7.47 -17.57
C THR A 79 -11.28 -6.07 -17.31
N GLU A 80 -10.39 -5.09 -17.31
CA GLU A 80 -10.74 -3.67 -17.29
C GLU A 80 -10.85 -3.18 -18.72
N TYR A 81 -11.98 -2.60 -19.08
CA TYR A 81 -12.16 -1.96 -20.38
C TYR A 81 -12.18 -0.46 -20.22
N THR A 82 -11.58 0.24 -21.18
CA THR A 82 -11.59 1.71 -21.23
C THR A 82 -12.50 2.12 -22.39
N GLU A 83 -13.69 2.59 -22.06
CA GLU A 83 -14.68 3.08 -23.00
C GLU A 83 -14.49 4.57 -23.27
N SER A 84 -14.68 5.00 -24.52
CA SER A 84 -14.79 6.42 -24.89
C SER A 84 -16.26 6.81 -24.91
N ASN A 85 -16.53 8.09 -24.64
CA ASN A 85 -17.88 8.66 -24.77
C ASN A 85 -18.30 8.96 -26.20
N ASP A 86 -17.41 8.81 -27.17
CA ASP A 86 -17.74 8.92 -28.59
C ASP A 86 -18.64 7.74 -28.98
N GLN A 87 -19.91 8.02 -29.27
CA GLN A 87 -20.89 7.02 -29.72
C GLN A 87 -20.47 6.30 -31.01
N GLN A 88 -19.54 6.86 -31.79
CA GLN A 88 -18.97 6.22 -32.98
C GLN A 88 -17.73 5.35 -32.69
N LYS A 89 -17.06 5.53 -31.54
CA LYS A 89 -15.86 4.76 -31.13
C LYS A 89 -15.90 4.42 -29.63
N PRO A 90 -16.84 3.60 -29.16
CA PRO A 90 -17.15 3.48 -27.73
C PRO A 90 -16.08 2.78 -26.88
N ASN A 91 -14.99 2.26 -27.45
CA ASN A 91 -14.00 1.47 -26.71
C ASN A 91 -12.58 1.73 -27.22
N ASN A 92 -11.72 2.20 -26.32
CA ASN A 92 -10.32 2.55 -26.58
C ASN A 92 -9.36 1.38 -26.32
N GLY A 93 -9.85 0.25 -25.80
CA GLY A 93 -9.05 -0.91 -25.46
C GLY A 93 -9.51 -1.61 -24.19
N LYS A 94 -8.73 -2.61 -23.78
CA LYS A 94 -8.91 -3.34 -22.52
C LYS A 94 -7.59 -3.76 -21.93
N THR A 95 -7.55 -3.99 -20.63
CA THR A 95 -6.44 -4.65 -19.93
C THR A 95 -6.97 -5.88 -19.21
N GLU A 96 -6.40 -7.03 -19.52
CA GLU A 96 -6.70 -8.29 -18.85
C GLU A 96 -5.65 -8.57 -17.78
N TYR A 97 -6.08 -8.69 -16.54
CA TYR A 97 -5.28 -9.05 -15.38
C TYR A 97 -5.56 -10.51 -15.03
N TYR A 98 -4.50 -11.28 -14.79
CA TYR A 98 -4.57 -12.69 -14.44
C TYR A 98 -3.90 -12.89 -13.09
N TYR A 99 -4.57 -13.63 -12.20
CA TYR A 99 -4.14 -13.78 -10.81
C TYR A 99 -3.84 -15.23 -10.51
N SER A 100 -2.86 -15.47 -9.64
CA SER A 100 -2.63 -16.79 -9.04
C SER A 100 -3.70 -17.12 -8.00
N ARG A 101 -4.03 -18.40 -7.84
CA ARG A 101 -4.94 -18.84 -6.78
C ARG A 101 -4.28 -18.61 -5.41
N LYS A 102 -5.07 -18.12 -4.47
CA LYS A 102 -4.67 -17.99 -3.07
C LYS A 102 -4.26 -19.35 -2.50
N GLY A 103 -3.11 -19.39 -1.82
CA GLY A 103 -2.66 -20.59 -1.11
C GLY A 103 -3.43 -20.79 0.20
N ILE A 104 -3.68 -22.04 0.57
CA ILE A 104 -4.37 -22.41 1.81
C ILE A 104 -3.49 -23.35 2.63
N ASN A 105 -3.54 -23.21 3.96
CA ASN A 105 -3.08 -24.24 4.88
C ASN A 105 -4.31 -24.93 5.44
N VAL A 106 -4.30 -26.26 5.42
CA VAL A 106 -5.39 -27.05 5.99
C VAL A 106 -4.86 -27.74 7.23
N ILE A 107 -5.56 -27.59 8.34
CA ILE A 107 -5.36 -28.43 9.52
C ILE A 107 -6.36 -29.57 9.35
N PRO A 108 -5.90 -30.78 8.97
CA PRO A 108 -6.80 -31.92 8.77
C PRO A 108 -7.35 -32.31 10.14
N SER A 109 -8.68 -32.23 10.24
CA SER A 109 -9.30 -32.17 11.55
C SER A 109 -10.52 -33.03 11.77
N ALA A 110 -11.10 -33.69 10.76
CA ALA A 110 -12.23 -34.60 11.02
C ALA A 110 -11.80 -35.80 11.90
N ASP A 111 -12.03 -35.70 13.21
CA ASP A 111 -12.06 -36.79 14.17
C ASP A 111 -13.34 -36.66 15.02
N ARG A 112 -13.59 -37.62 15.92
CA ARG A 112 -14.81 -37.70 16.74
C ARG A 112 -15.10 -36.46 17.60
N PHE A 113 -14.16 -35.51 17.69
CA PHE A 113 -14.21 -34.35 18.58
C PHE A 113 -14.03 -33.02 17.85
N ARG A 114 -13.83 -33.05 16.53
CA ARG A 114 -13.58 -31.86 15.72
C ARG A 114 -14.66 -31.73 14.66
N THR A 115 -15.36 -30.61 14.73
CA THR A 115 -16.56 -30.33 13.95
C THR A 115 -16.27 -30.14 12.45
N TYR A 116 -15.08 -29.64 12.08
CA TYR A 116 -14.69 -29.40 10.68
C TYR A 116 -13.16 -29.19 10.52
N PRO A 117 -12.59 -29.40 9.31
CA PRO A 117 -11.24 -28.95 8.97
C PRO A 117 -11.09 -27.43 9.12
N THR A 118 -10.02 -26.98 9.78
CA THR A 118 -9.72 -25.55 9.89
C THR A 118 -8.85 -25.13 8.70
N PHE A 119 -9.32 -24.15 7.94
CA PHE A 119 -8.57 -23.54 6.84
C PHE A 119 -7.93 -22.25 7.33
N ILE A 120 -6.61 -22.19 7.22
CA ILE A 120 -5.84 -20.98 7.50
C ILE A 120 -5.44 -20.36 6.16
N TYR A 121 -5.64 -19.06 6.07
CA TYR A 121 -5.28 -18.23 4.92
C TYR A 121 -4.15 -17.28 5.31
N PRO A 122 -2.88 -17.72 5.26
CA PRO A 122 -1.79 -16.82 5.57
C PRO A 122 -1.79 -15.65 4.58
N VAL A 123 -1.82 -14.42 5.09
CA VAL A 123 -1.83 -13.18 4.29
C VAL A 123 -0.70 -13.19 3.24
N TRP A 124 0.46 -13.73 3.60
CA TRP A 124 1.61 -13.79 2.70
C TRP A 124 1.45 -14.76 1.50
N LYS A 125 0.42 -15.62 1.49
CA LYS A 125 0.06 -16.54 0.39
C LYS A 125 -1.09 -16.01 -0.48
N ASP A 126 -1.39 -14.71 -0.40
CA ASP A 126 -2.45 -14.07 -1.17
C ASP A 126 -2.31 -14.22 -2.69
N SER A 127 -3.41 -13.98 -3.40
CA SER A 127 -3.46 -13.98 -4.86
C SER A 127 -2.58 -12.88 -5.44
N ASN A 128 -1.54 -13.26 -6.18
CA ASN A 128 -0.64 -12.33 -6.85
C ASN A 128 -1.03 -12.16 -8.32
N LEU A 129 -0.88 -10.95 -8.87
CA LEU A 129 -0.98 -10.68 -10.31
C LEU A 129 0.15 -11.39 -11.04
N ILE A 130 -0.15 -12.37 -11.90
CA ILE A 130 0.86 -13.17 -12.62
C ILE A 130 1.02 -12.76 -14.08
N LYS A 131 0.02 -12.08 -14.65
CA LYS A 131 0.09 -11.57 -16.02
C LYS A 131 -0.89 -10.41 -16.20
N ALA A 132 -0.48 -9.39 -16.94
CA ALA A 132 -1.33 -8.32 -17.41
C ALA A 132 -1.15 -8.15 -18.93
N VAL A 133 -2.24 -8.02 -19.67
CA VAL A 133 -2.17 -7.76 -21.13
C VAL A 133 -3.06 -6.59 -21.48
N SER A 134 -2.45 -5.50 -21.94
CA SER A 134 -3.17 -4.33 -22.45
C SER A 134 -3.35 -4.44 -23.94
N TYR A 135 -4.53 -4.08 -24.42
CA TYR A 135 -4.96 -4.17 -25.80
C TYR A 135 -5.46 -2.81 -26.28
N LYS A 136 -5.12 -2.45 -27.51
CA LYS A 136 -5.83 -1.41 -28.26
C LYS A 136 -6.97 -2.07 -29.04
N LYS A 137 -8.04 -1.32 -29.27
CA LYS A 137 -9.12 -1.75 -30.16
C LYS A 137 -8.84 -1.23 -31.58
N GLU A 138 -8.85 -2.13 -32.56
CA GLU A 138 -8.81 -1.78 -33.99
C GLU A 138 -10.00 -2.45 -34.68
N SER A 139 -10.95 -1.63 -35.13
CA SER A 139 -12.24 -2.09 -35.67
C SER A 139 -12.95 -3.06 -34.72
N ALA A 140 -13.12 -4.32 -35.11
CA ALA A 140 -13.75 -5.36 -34.30
C ALA A 140 -12.76 -6.16 -33.42
N ASN A 141 -11.45 -5.95 -33.58
CA ASN A 141 -10.41 -6.77 -32.96
C ASN A 141 -9.71 -6.05 -31.81
N TYR A 142 -9.20 -6.82 -30.85
CA TYR A 142 -8.31 -6.35 -29.80
C TYR A 142 -6.89 -6.79 -30.10
N LEU A 143 -5.99 -5.83 -30.30
CA LEU A 143 -4.58 -6.09 -30.57
C LEU A 143 -3.76 -5.81 -29.30
N PRO A 144 -2.98 -6.78 -28.78
CA PRO A 144 -2.18 -6.55 -27.58
C PRO A 144 -1.11 -5.49 -27.88
N ILE A 145 -1.00 -4.47 -27.05
CA ILE A 145 0.03 -3.43 -27.13
C ILE A 145 1.12 -3.63 -26.09
N LYS A 146 0.79 -4.28 -24.97
CA LYS A 146 1.73 -4.57 -23.89
C LYS A 146 1.32 -5.84 -23.17
N LYS A 147 2.29 -6.69 -22.85
CA LYS A 147 2.13 -7.87 -22.00
C LYS A 147 3.17 -7.81 -20.89
N GLU A 148 2.73 -7.90 -19.65
CA GLU A 148 3.60 -8.06 -18.49
C GLU A 148 3.35 -9.43 -17.86
N GLU A 149 4.41 -10.16 -17.54
CA GLU A 149 4.38 -11.45 -16.85
C GLU A 149 5.22 -11.36 -15.58
N TYR A 150 4.73 -11.94 -14.49
CA TYR A 150 5.32 -11.81 -13.17
C TYR A 150 5.51 -13.19 -12.54
N ARG A 151 6.74 -13.47 -12.08
CA ARG A 151 7.09 -14.67 -11.35
C ARG A 151 7.40 -14.32 -9.91
N TYR A 152 6.82 -15.07 -8.98
CA TYR A 152 6.98 -14.86 -7.56
C TYR A 152 7.44 -16.13 -6.87
N ASP A 153 8.41 -16.01 -5.97
CA ASP A 153 8.90 -17.11 -5.13
C ASP A 153 8.72 -16.78 -3.64
N LYS A 154 8.83 -17.80 -2.80
CA LYS A 154 8.87 -17.61 -1.34
C LYS A 154 10.25 -17.08 -0.96
N ALA A 155 10.32 -15.93 -0.28
CA ALA A 155 11.56 -15.42 0.29
C ALA A 155 11.89 -16.09 1.62
N ILE A 156 10.89 -16.17 2.51
CA ILE A 156 11.01 -16.80 3.82
C ILE A 156 9.69 -17.42 4.24
N GLU A 157 9.76 -18.54 4.97
CA GLU A 157 8.63 -19.17 5.64
C GLU A 157 9.12 -19.73 6.99
N HIS A 158 8.60 -19.16 8.08
CA HIS A 158 8.76 -19.72 9.42
C HIS A 158 7.46 -20.36 9.88
N ARG A 159 7.61 -21.36 10.74
CA ARG A 159 6.48 -22.02 11.41
C ARG A 159 6.57 -21.71 12.88
N ILE A 160 5.60 -20.96 13.38
CA ILE A 160 5.45 -20.71 14.81
C ILE A 160 4.61 -21.83 15.38
N ARG A 161 5.12 -22.49 16.42
CA ARG A 161 4.34 -23.47 17.16
C ARG A 161 3.21 -22.75 17.90
N THR A 162 1.98 -23.15 17.64
CA THR A 162 0.79 -22.63 18.29
C THR A 162 0.16 -23.73 19.15
N LEU A 163 -0.61 -23.32 20.15
CA LEU A 163 -1.44 -24.20 20.95
C LEU A 163 -2.89 -23.88 20.59
N ASN A 164 -3.59 -24.83 19.98
CA ASN A 164 -5.03 -24.72 19.80
C ASN A 164 -5.73 -25.40 20.96
N ILE A 165 -6.80 -24.79 21.46
CA ILE A 165 -7.64 -25.29 22.54
C ILE A 165 -9.07 -25.32 22.04
N PHE A 166 -9.73 -26.47 22.17
CA PHE A 166 -11.14 -26.63 21.81
C PHE A 166 -11.89 -27.26 22.98
N GLU A 167 -13.10 -26.77 23.22
CA GLU A 167 -14.03 -27.38 24.16
C GLU A 167 -14.64 -28.64 23.53
N GLN A 168 -14.35 -29.79 24.11
CA GLN A 168 -14.75 -31.10 23.64
C GLN A 168 -16.14 -31.49 24.18
N ASP A 169 -16.33 -31.29 25.49
CA ASP A 169 -17.53 -31.69 26.21
C ASP A 169 -18.22 -30.46 26.80
N ILE A 170 -19.55 -30.39 26.67
CA ILE A 170 -20.34 -29.46 27.49
C ILE A 170 -20.25 -29.97 28.92
N GLU A 171 -19.99 -29.06 29.85
CA GLU A 171 -20.09 -29.32 31.27
C GLU A 171 -21.43 -30.00 31.59
N ALA A 172 -21.39 -31.15 32.26
CA ALA A 172 -22.60 -31.80 32.71
C ALA A 172 -23.34 -30.83 33.64
N ILE A 173 -24.60 -30.52 33.29
CA ILE A 173 -25.47 -29.74 34.18
C ILE A 173 -25.73 -30.63 35.39
N ASP A 174 -25.64 -30.09 36.61
CA ASP A 174 -26.01 -30.80 37.84
C ASP A 174 -27.46 -31.29 37.71
N VAL A 175 -27.64 -32.59 37.45
CA VAL A 175 -28.95 -33.22 37.48
C VAL A 175 -29.09 -33.92 38.81
N ILE A 176 -29.98 -33.38 39.65
CA ILE A 176 -30.42 -34.01 40.90
C ILE A 176 -31.53 -34.99 40.54
N CYS A 177 -31.28 -36.29 40.74
CA CYS A 177 -32.31 -37.30 40.59
C CYS A 177 -33.40 -37.15 41.65
N SER A 178 -34.57 -37.74 41.39
CA SER A 178 -35.71 -37.76 42.32
C SER A 178 -35.43 -38.40 43.69
N ASN A 179 -34.30 -39.12 43.83
CA ASN A 179 -33.81 -39.70 45.08
C ASN A 179 -32.75 -38.82 45.80
N GLY A 180 -32.47 -37.61 45.31
CA GLY A 180 -31.49 -36.69 45.89
C GLY A 180 -30.03 -37.01 45.53
N SER A 181 -29.76 -38.02 44.69
CA SER A 181 -28.41 -38.28 44.17
C SER A 181 -28.06 -37.33 43.02
N VAL A 182 -26.88 -36.72 43.09
CA VAL A 182 -26.32 -35.87 42.03
C VAL A 182 -25.58 -36.76 41.03
N VAL A 183 -25.92 -36.71 39.74
CA VAL A 183 -25.33 -37.57 38.68
C VAL A 183 -24.27 -36.85 37.84
N GLY A 184 -23.62 -35.85 38.42
CA GLY A 184 -22.53 -35.09 37.81
C GLY A 184 -22.31 -33.80 38.58
N THR A 185 -21.05 -33.41 38.78
CA THR A 185 -20.66 -32.13 39.39
C THR A 185 -20.24 -31.13 38.30
N GLN A 186 -20.77 -29.91 38.36
CA GLN A 186 -20.14 -28.76 37.68
C GLN A 186 -18.67 -28.64 38.11
N GLY A 187 -17.78 -28.41 37.15
CA GLY A 187 -16.39 -28.02 37.38
C GLY A 187 -15.32 -29.11 37.20
N ASP A 188 -15.68 -30.40 37.20
CA ASP A 188 -14.69 -31.49 37.33
C ASP A 188 -14.56 -32.39 36.08
N ASN A 189 -14.76 -31.86 34.86
CA ASN A 189 -14.42 -32.61 33.65
C ASN A 189 -12.96 -32.30 33.20
N PRO A 190 -11.95 -33.12 33.57
CA PRO A 190 -10.57 -32.91 33.13
C PRO A 190 -10.39 -33.06 31.60
N ASN A 191 -11.39 -33.60 30.90
CA ASN A 191 -11.41 -33.75 29.45
C ASN A 191 -12.23 -32.66 28.74
N ARG A 192 -12.71 -31.63 29.47
CA ARG A 192 -13.50 -30.53 28.89
C ARG A 192 -12.78 -29.85 27.74
N PHE A 193 -11.47 -29.64 27.88
CA PHE A 193 -10.64 -29.01 26.86
C PHE A 193 -9.62 -29.98 26.30
N ARG A 194 -9.61 -30.09 24.97
CA ARG A 194 -8.52 -30.74 24.25
C ARG A 194 -7.58 -29.68 23.72
N TYR A 195 -6.29 -29.87 23.96
CA TYR A 195 -5.26 -29.03 23.38
C TYR A 195 -4.32 -29.86 22.52
N PHE A 196 -3.80 -29.26 21.46
CA PHE A 196 -2.77 -29.86 20.65
C PHE A 196 -1.84 -28.80 20.08
N ASN A 197 -0.61 -29.22 19.80
CA ASN A 197 0.36 -28.37 19.15
C ASN A 197 0.04 -28.32 17.66
N ASP A 198 0.08 -27.11 17.11
CA ASP A 198 -0.09 -26.83 15.69
C ASP A 198 0.98 -25.84 15.24
N TYR A 199 0.96 -25.47 13.95
CA TYR A 199 1.92 -24.56 13.37
C TYR A 199 1.25 -23.52 12.47
N THR A 200 1.37 -22.25 12.86
CA THR A 200 1.03 -21.15 11.97
C THR A 200 2.24 -20.80 11.12
N SER A 201 2.04 -20.77 9.80
CA SER A 201 3.06 -20.38 8.83
C SER A 201 3.03 -18.87 8.61
N ILE A 202 4.13 -18.22 8.93
CA ILE A 202 4.40 -16.81 8.61
C ILE A 202 5.47 -16.74 7.54
N GLY A 203 5.39 -15.80 6.61
CA GLY A 203 6.34 -15.76 5.51
C GLY A 203 6.21 -14.52 4.66
N LYS A 204 6.98 -14.51 3.58
CA LYS A 204 6.98 -13.45 2.58
C LYS A 204 7.11 -14.08 1.20
N LYS A 205 6.23 -13.69 0.28
CA LYS A 205 6.35 -14.00 -1.14
C LYS A 205 6.83 -12.74 -1.85
N VAL A 206 7.82 -12.88 -2.72
CA VAL A 206 8.48 -11.76 -3.39
C VAL A 206 8.44 -11.94 -4.91
N LEU A 207 8.39 -10.82 -5.64
CA LEU A 207 8.50 -10.81 -7.09
C LEU A 207 9.95 -11.13 -7.45
N THR A 208 10.22 -12.18 -8.22
CA THR A 208 11.58 -12.57 -8.61
C THR A 208 11.90 -12.26 -10.06
N GLU A 209 10.88 -12.15 -10.90
CA GLU A 209 11.05 -11.83 -12.32
C GLU A 209 9.83 -11.09 -12.87
N LYS A 210 10.08 -10.09 -13.70
CA LYS A 210 9.09 -9.41 -14.52
C LYS A 210 9.57 -9.44 -15.97
N SER A 211 8.74 -9.92 -16.89
CA SER A 211 8.97 -9.76 -18.33
C SER A 211 7.92 -8.81 -18.90
N SER A 212 8.35 -7.76 -19.59
CA SER A 212 7.50 -6.80 -20.31
C SER A 212 7.75 -6.95 -21.80
N THR A 213 6.70 -7.26 -22.55
CA THR A 213 6.70 -7.30 -24.01
C THR A 213 5.85 -6.16 -24.55
N ASP A 214 6.48 -5.22 -25.25
CA ASP A 214 5.80 -4.14 -25.96
C ASP A 214 5.62 -4.54 -27.42
N TYR A 215 4.39 -4.51 -27.92
CA TYR A 215 4.07 -4.94 -29.28
C TYR A 215 3.93 -3.73 -30.20
N THR A 216 4.55 -3.83 -31.37
CA THR A 216 4.40 -2.84 -32.44
C THR A 216 3.75 -3.49 -33.66
N TYR A 217 2.98 -2.69 -34.38
CA TYR A 217 2.24 -3.11 -35.56
C TYR A 217 2.58 -2.17 -36.70
N THR A 218 3.09 -2.71 -37.79
CA THR A 218 3.14 -2.03 -39.09
C THR A 218 2.07 -2.63 -40.00
N ALA A 219 1.82 -2.02 -41.16
CA ALA A 219 0.80 -2.48 -42.12
C ALA A 219 0.97 -3.95 -42.56
N SER A 220 2.16 -4.53 -42.38
CA SER A 220 2.54 -5.85 -42.87
C SER A 220 3.22 -6.77 -41.85
N LYS A 221 3.50 -6.32 -40.62
CA LYS A 221 4.19 -7.14 -39.61
C LYS A 221 3.78 -6.77 -38.18
N LYS A 222 3.65 -7.80 -37.32
CA LYS A 222 3.66 -7.67 -35.87
C LYS A 222 5.09 -7.89 -35.37
N ASP A 223 5.62 -6.93 -34.61
CA ASP A 223 6.92 -7.04 -33.95
C ASP A 223 6.79 -6.85 -32.44
N SER A 224 7.86 -7.13 -31.69
CA SER A 224 7.86 -6.96 -30.24
C SER A 224 9.23 -6.68 -29.65
N LEU A 225 9.27 -5.85 -28.61
CA LEU A 225 10.44 -5.60 -27.79
C LEU A 225 10.22 -6.21 -26.42
N VAL A 226 11.20 -6.97 -25.92
CA VAL A 226 11.11 -7.63 -24.61
C VAL A 226 12.14 -7.04 -23.66
N THR A 227 11.67 -6.67 -22.47
CA THR A 227 12.49 -6.27 -21.34
C THR A 227 12.26 -7.26 -20.20
N THR A 228 13.31 -7.82 -19.62
CA THR A 228 13.20 -8.76 -18.50
C THR A 228 13.97 -8.26 -17.31
N THR A 229 13.30 -8.06 -16.18
CA THR A 229 13.89 -7.64 -14.91
C THR A 229 13.85 -8.80 -13.91
N LYS A 230 15.00 -9.16 -13.34
CA LYS A 230 15.12 -10.10 -12.23
C LYS A 230 15.37 -9.34 -10.94
N TYR A 231 14.74 -9.80 -9.85
CA TYR A 231 14.76 -9.16 -8.55
C TYR A 231 15.41 -10.10 -7.53
N GLU A 232 16.33 -9.58 -6.72
CA GLU A 232 17.07 -10.35 -5.72
C GLU A 232 16.91 -9.73 -4.32
N TYR A 233 16.82 -10.60 -3.31
CA TYR A 233 16.51 -10.24 -1.91
C TYR A 233 17.57 -10.88 -1.00
N ASN A 234 18.83 -10.53 -1.22
CA ASN A 234 19.96 -11.35 -0.77
C ASN A 234 20.36 -11.13 0.70
N ASN A 235 19.84 -10.10 1.37
CA ASN A 235 20.18 -9.83 2.76
C ASN A 235 19.20 -10.54 3.74
N PRO A 236 19.66 -11.57 4.48
CA PRO A 236 18.80 -12.32 5.40
C PRO A 236 18.39 -11.54 6.66
N ALA A 237 18.97 -10.38 6.94
CA ALA A 237 18.58 -9.56 8.09
C ALA A 237 17.22 -8.87 7.89
N HIS A 238 16.83 -8.59 6.63
CA HIS A 238 15.61 -7.83 6.34
C HIS A 238 14.81 -8.31 5.12
N PHE A 239 15.39 -9.14 4.23
CA PHE A 239 14.74 -9.65 3.01
C PHE A 239 14.07 -8.57 2.15
N GLN A 240 14.69 -7.37 2.08
CA GLN A 240 14.26 -6.30 1.17
C GLN A 240 14.96 -6.45 -0.18
N LEU A 241 14.45 -5.78 -1.20
CA LEU A 241 14.97 -5.85 -2.56
C LEU A 241 16.39 -5.27 -2.59
N THR A 242 17.41 -6.10 -2.77
CA THR A 242 18.81 -5.66 -2.78
C THR A 242 19.30 -5.33 -4.19
N LYS A 243 18.71 -5.96 -5.22
CA LYS A 243 19.20 -5.84 -6.59
C LYS A 243 18.10 -6.08 -7.63
N GLU A 244 18.13 -5.29 -8.70
CA GLU A 244 17.39 -5.50 -9.94
C GLU A 244 18.38 -5.67 -11.10
N ASN A 245 18.20 -6.72 -11.90
CA ASN A 245 18.95 -6.94 -13.14
C ASN A 245 17.98 -6.90 -14.33
N THR A 246 18.03 -5.82 -15.09
CA THR A 246 17.17 -5.60 -16.25
C THR A 246 17.93 -5.85 -17.54
N LEU A 247 17.47 -6.81 -18.34
CA LEU A 247 17.89 -7.01 -19.72
C LEU A 247 16.97 -6.19 -20.63
N LEU A 248 17.54 -5.20 -21.32
CA LEU A 248 16.84 -4.32 -22.26
C LEU A 248 16.69 -4.98 -23.64
N PRO A 249 15.78 -4.48 -24.50
CA PRO A 249 15.56 -5.07 -25.83
C PRO A 249 16.81 -5.05 -26.73
N GLY A 250 17.72 -4.11 -26.51
CA GLY A 250 19.02 -4.03 -27.20
C GLY A 250 20.10 -4.94 -26.63
N LEU A 251 19.74 -5.91 -25.77
CA LEU A 251 20.63 -6.85 -25.05
C LEU A 251 21.58 -6.21 -24.02
N ASN A 252 21.62 -4.89 -23.94
CA ASN A 252 22.26 -4.17 -22.84
C ASN A 252 21.56 -4.48 -21.51
N LYS A 253 22.34 -4.43 -20.44
CA LYS A 253 21.88 -4.69 -19.08
C LYS A 253 21.89 -3.41 -18.26
N GLN A 254 20.92 -3.28 -17.38
CA GLN A 254 20.88 -2.27 -16.35
C GLN A 254 20.75 -2.96 -15.00
N GLU A 255 21.72 -2.69 -14.13
CA GLU A 255 21.76 -3.20 -12.76
C GLU A 255 21.40 -2.07 -11.81
N THR A 256 20.42 -2.28 -10.94
CA THR A 256 20.09 -1.35 -9.86
C THR A 256 20.33 -2.03 -8.53
N THR A 257 21.10 -1.41 -7.64
CA THR A 257 21.40 -1.94 -6.31
C THR A 257 20.86 -1.00 -5.23
N TYR A 258 20.41 -1.60 -4.13
CA TYR A 258 19.86 -0.91 -2.97
C TYR A 258 20.64 -1.33 -1.73
N GLN A 259 21.04 -0.34 -0.92
CA GLN A 259 21.62 -0.58 0.40
C GLN A 259 20.72 0.02 1.46
N TYR A 260 20.42 -0.74 2.51
CA TYR A 260 19.54 -0.36 3.61
C TYR A 260 20.38 -0.07 4.87
N ALA A 261 19.70 0.13 6.00
CA ALA A 261 20.35 0.39 7.28
C ALA A 261 21.38 -0.68 7.67
N HIS A 262 21.13 -1.96 7.34
CA HIS A 262 22.07 -3.05 7.61
C HIS A 262 23.35 -2.96 6.78
N GLU A 263 23.26 -2.77 5.47
CA GLU A 263 24.44 -2.63 4.60
C GLU A 263 25.25 -1.37 4.92
N LYS A 264 24.57 -0.30 5.33
CA LYS A 264 25.20 0.98 5.71
C LYS A 264 25.66 1.01 7.16
N GLY A 265 25.42 -0.04 7.95
CA GLY A 265 25.79 -0.11 9.36
C GLY A 265 25.13 0.95 10.25
N ASN A 266 23.95 1.46 9.87
CA ASN A 266 23.23 2.45 10.68
C ASN A 266 22.43 1.75 11.78
N GLN A 267 23.09 1.50 12.92
CA GLN A 267 22.49 0.82 14.07
C GLN A 267 21.29 1.59 14.64
N TYR A 268 21.32 2.92 14.62
CA TYR A 268 20.22 3.75 15.11
C TYR A 268 18.91 3.48 14.37
N LEU A 269 18.95 3.36 13.03
CA LEU A 269 17.77 3.00 12.25
C LEU A 269 17.35 1.55 12.45
N ILE A 270 18.31 0.62 12.59
CA ILE A 270 18.04 -0.80 12.86
C ILE A 270 17.29 -0.95 14.18
N ASP A 271 17.75 -0.30 15.25
CA ASP A 271 17.14 -0.33 16.59
C ASP A 271 15.72 0.26 16.60
N LYS A 272 15.43 1.19 15.68
CA LYS A 272 14.10 1.77 15.46
C LYS A 272 13.23 0.95 14.50
N ASN A 273 13.70 -0.22 14.06
CA ASN A 273 13.06 -1.08 13.05
C ASN A 273 12.80 -0.38 11.71
N MET A 274 13.59 0.66 11.37
CA MET A 274 13.54 1.39 10.11
C MET A 274 14.44 0.72 9.05
N ILE A 275 14.21 -0.57 8.81
CA ILE A 275 15.03 -1.42 7.92
C ILE A 275 14.49 -1.51 6.48
N GLY A 276 13.33 -0.92 6.21
CA GLY A 276 12.63 -1.00 4.92
C GLY A 276 12.94 0.14 3.94
N ILE A 277 13.72 1.13 4.35
CA ILE A 277 14.00 2.33 3.55
C ILE A 277 15.40 2.19 2.92
N PRO A 278 15.53 2.22 1.57
CA PRO A 278 16.84 2.21 0.94
C PRO A 278 17.56 3.52 1.26
N LEU A 279 18.76 3.41 1.80
CA LEU A 279 19.63 4.53 2.12
C LEU A 279 20.56 4.89 0.96
N GLN A 280 20.91 3.94 0.11
CA GLN A 280 21.66 4.20 -1.12
C GLN A 280 21.03 3.46 -2.29
N THR A 281 20.95 4.12 -3.44
CA THR A 281 20.56 3.50 -4.72
C THR A 281 21.63 3.77 -5.76
N SER A 282 22.05 2.75 -6.50
CA SER A 282 22.99 2.87 -7.60
C SER A 282 22.44 2.20 -8.86
N VAL A 283 22.66 2.80 -10.02
CA VAL A 283 22.27 2.28 -11.34
C VAL A 283 23.50 2.19 -12.22
N THR A 284 23.80 0.99 -12.67
CA THR A 284 24.95 0.67 -13.54
C THR A 284 24.45 0.13 -14.87
N GLN A 285 24.93 0.70 -15.97
CA GLN A 285 24.66 0.19 -17.32
C GLN A 285 25.81 -0.70 -17.77
N LYS A 286 25.50 -1.88 -18.29
CA LYS A 286 26.44 -2.92 -18.75
C LYS A 286 26.08 -3.35 -20.17
N GLN A 287 27.07 -3.68 -20.99
CA GLN A 287 26.84 -4.29 -22.30
C GLN A 287 26.48 -5.78 -22.17
N ASN A 288 27.08 -6.49 -21.21
CA ASN A 288 26.83 -7.90 -20.91
C ASN A 288 27.31 -8.25 -19.49
N ASP A 289 27.26 -9.53 -19.07
CA ASP A 289 27.64 -9.94 -17.70
C ASP A 289 29.13 -9.77 -17.39
N ASN A 290 29.99 -9.77 -18.42
CA ASN A 290 31.44 -9.63 -18.26
C ASN A 290 31.90 -8.17 -18.28
N ASP A 291 31.00 -7.24 -18.58
CA ASP A 291 31.29 -5.81 -18.56
C ASP A 291 31.20 -5.31 -17.10
N PRO A 292 32.26 -4.68 -16.54
CA PRO A 292 32.18 -4.04 -15.23
C PRO A 292 31.05 -2.99 -15.17
N GLY A 293 30.69 -2.41 -16.32
CA GLY A 293 29.63 -1.43 -16.46
C GLY A 293 30.04 -0.03 -16.07
N LYS A 294 29.15 0.92 -16.38
CA LYS A 294 29.28 2.33 -16.03
C LYS A 294 28.13 2.75 -15.13
N THR A 295 28.44 3.29 -13.97
CA THR A 295 27.45 3.91 -13.10
C THR A 295 26.86 5.14 -13.78
N ILE A 296 25.55 5.17 -13.95
CA ILE A 296 24.80 6.26 -14.58
C ILE A 296 23.94 7.03 -13.57
N SER A 297 23.76 6.50 -12.38
CA SER A 297 23.09 7.18 -11.27
C SER A 297 23.56 6.58 -9.95
N LYS A 298 23.80 7.42 -8.94
CA LYS A 298 24.06 7.00 -7.56
C LYS A 298 23.61 8.10 -6.62
N SER A 299 22.82 7.74 -5.63
CA SER A 299 22.34 8.67 -4.60
C SER A 299 22.33 8.00 -3.23
N GLU A 300 22.52 8.80 -2.19
CA GLU A 300 22.51 8.35 -0.80
C GLU A 300 21.72 9.32 0.07
N ILE A 301 20.82 8.80 0.90
CA ILE A 301 20.08 9.57 1.91
C ILE A 301 20.72 9.30 3.25
N LEU A 302 21.25 10.36 3.87
CA LEU A 302 21.81 10.29 5.21
C LEU A 302 20.71 10.46 6.26
N TYR A 303 20.85 9.70 7.33
CA TYR A 303 20.01 9.74 8.53
C TYR A 303 20.91 9.87 9.75
N PRO A 304 20.35 10.23 10.92
CA PRO A 304 21.10 10.20 12.16
C PRO A 304 21.70 8.83 12.42
N THR A 305 22.86 8.82 13.05
CA THR A 305 23.60 7.59 13.42
C THR A 305 23.47 7.25 14.90
N SER A 306 22.88 8.14 15.70
CA SER A 306 22.61 7.96 17.12
C SER A 306 21.47 8.86 17.59
N GLN A 307 20.97 8.63 18.80
CA GLN A 307 19.97 9.53 19.40
C GLN A 307 20.54 10.94 19.66
N ALA A 308 21.82 11.08 19.96
CA ALA A 308 22.46 12.39 20.15
C ALA A 308 22.52 13.18 18.83
N ASP A 309 22.87 12.51 17.73
CA ASP A 309 22.87 13.07 16.38
C ASP A 309 21.43 13.48 15.96
N ALA A 310 20.44 12.64 16.26
CA ALA A 310 19.04 12.94 16.00
C ALA A 310 18.55 14.16 16.80
N ASN A 311 18.91 14.26 18.08
CA ASN A 311 18.56 15.41 18.92
C ASN A 311 19.15 16.71 18.35
N ALA A 312 20.35 16.65 17.78
CA ALA A 312 21.04 17.83 17.24
C ALA A 312 20.50 18.28 15.87
N ARG A 313 20.01 17.35 15.03
CA ARG A 313 19.75 17.63 13.60
C ARG A 313 18.32 17.42 13.16
N THR A 314 17.57 16.57 13.85
CA THR A 314 16.25 16.10 13.42
C THR A 314 15.24 16.10 14.56
N SER A 315 15.42 16.99 15.54
CA SER A 315 14.52 17.18 16.69
C SER A 315 14.28 15.88 17.48
N GLY A 316 15.28 15.00 17.52
CA GLY A 316 15.25 13.72 18.23
C GLY A 316 14.56 12.58 17.47
N LEU A 317 14.09 12.83 16.24
CA LEU A 317 13.38 11.87 15.41
C LEU A 317 14.30 11.24 14.36
N ALA A 318 13.99 10.01 13.95
CA ALA A 318 14.75 9.30 12.91
C ALA A 318 14.34 9.77 11.50
N LEU A 319 14.69 11.01 11.16
CA LEU A 319 14.32 11.67 9.90
C LEU A 319 15.55 11.85 8.98
N PRO A 320 15.35 12.04 7.67
CA PRO A 320 16.44 12.37 6.76
C PRO A 320 17.22 13.61 7.19
N VAL A 321 18.51 13.63 6.86
CA VAL A 321 19.43 14.71 7.19
C VAL A 321 19.95 15.39 5.93
N SER A 322 20.29 14.60 4.92
CA SER A 322 20.70 15.11 3.62
C SER A 322 20.56 14.05 2.53
N VAL A 323 20.61 14.50 1.28
CA VAL A 323 20.70 13.67 0.09
C VAL A 323 22.00 14.00 -0.62
N LEU A 324 22.82 12.99 -0.84
CA LEU A 324 24.06 13.06 -1.59
C LEU A 324 23.83 12.59 -3.03
N GLY A 325 24.37 13.33 -3.98
CA GLY A 325 24.63 12.89 -5.35
C GLY A 325 26.12 12.59 -5.53
N PHE A 326 26.45 11.73 -6.49
CA PHE A 326 27.84 11.35 -6.76
C PHE A 326 28.25 11.76 -8.17
N ASP A 327 29.50 12.20 -8.33
CA ASP A 327 30.11 12.42 -9.64
C ASP A 327 30.18 11.10 -10.41
N LEU A 328 29.46 11.00 -11.52
CA LEU A 328 29.39 9.79 -12.34
C LEU A 328 30.70 9.46 -13.07
N GLN A 329 31.63 10.41 -13.19
CA GLN A 329 32.97 10.11 -13.72
C GLN A 329 33.81 9.33 -12.70
N ASN A 330 33.50 9.47 -11.41
CA ASN A 330 34.24 8.87 -10.29
C ASN A 330 33.26 8.41 -9.20
N SER A 331 32.26 7.60 -9.56
CA SER A 331 31.12 7.29 -8.67
C SER A 331 31.49 6.55 -7.39
N GLU A 332 32.69 5.96 -7.34
CA GLU A 332 33.21 5.24 -6.18
C GLU A 332 34.08 6.11 -5.28
N ASP A 333 34.41 7.33 -5.70
CA ASP A 333 35.14 8.28 -4.88
C ASP A 333 34.17 9.04 -3.97
N ALA A 334 34.04 8.55 -2.73
CA ALA A 334 33.19 9.18 -1.72
C ALA A 334 33.60 10.64 -1.42
N ALA A 335 34.85 11.03 -1.67
CA ALA A 335 35.30 12.41 -1.49
C ALA A 335 34.71 13.38 -2.55
N LYS A 336 34.16 12.84 -3.64
CA LYS A 336 33.47 13.60 -4.69
C LYS A 336 31.95 13.57 -4.58
N ALA A 337 31.41 13.03 -3.49
CA ALA A 337 29.98 13.17 -3.19
C ALA A 337 29.63 14.64 -2.97
N GLN A 338 28.51 15.08 -3.55
CA GLN A 338 27.99 16.43 -3.44
C GLN A 338 26.66 16.40 -2.70
N THR A 339 26.48 17.29 -1.73
CA THR A 339 25.19 17.44 -1.06
C THR A 339 24.22 18.15 -1.99
N GLU A 340 23.23 17.41 -2.47
CA GLU A 340 22.17 17.92 -3.35
C GLU A 340 21.08 18.61 -2.53
N ILE A 341 20.71 18.00 -1.40
CA ILE A 341 19.70 18.52 -0.46
C ILE A 341 20.21 18.36 0.97
N THR A 342 20.05 19.39 1.79
CA THR A 342 20.19 19.29 3.25
C THR A 342 18.84 19.57 3.90
N TYR A 343 18.42 18.76 4.86
CA TYR A 343 17.27 19.06 5.70
C TYR A 343 17.77 19.76 6.96
N ASP A 344 17.71 21.08 6.94
CA ASP A 344 18.43 21.92 7.91
C ASP A 344 17.70 22.04 9.24
N LEU A 345 16.37 22.03 9.23
CA LEU A 345 15.55 22.27 10.41
C LEU A 345 14.22 21.52 10.36
N TYR A 346 13.88 20.89 11.48
CA TYR A 346 12.61 20.21 11.72
C TYR A 346 11.88 20.83 12.91
N ASP A 347 10.55 20.81 12.89
CA ASP A 347 9.74 21.07 14.09
C ASP A 347 9.67 19.82 15.01
N ASN A 348 8.86 19.90 16.07
CA ASN A 348 8.70 18.81 17.04
C ASN A 348 7.77 17.67 16.55
N LYS A 349 7.11 17.82 15.41
CA LYS A 349 6.29 16.78 14.75
C LYS A 349 7.04 16.11 13.60
N GLY A 350 8.25 16.55 13.30
CA GLY A 350 9.05 16.04 12.19
C GLY A 350 8.73 16.68 10.85
N ASN A 351 8.04 17.82 10.84
CA ASN A 351 7.86 18.60 9.63
C ASN A 351 9.12 19.39 9.31
N ILE A 352 9.49 19.46 8.03
CA ILE A 352 10.64 20.25 7.58
C ILE A 352 10.26 21.74 7.65
N LEU A 353 11.01 22.51 8.44
CA LEU A 353 10.91 23.97 8.50
C LEU A 353 11.88 24.65 7.52
N GLN A 354 13.03 24.02 7.29
CA GLN A 354 14.02 24.49 6.33
C GLN A 354 14.74 23.32 5.67
N TYR A 355 14.94 23.41 4.36
CA TYR A 355 15.86 22.58 3.62
C TYR A 355 16.63 23.41 2.61
N SER A 356 17.83 22.98 2.24
CA SER A 356 18.69 23.68 1.28
C SER A 356 18.92 22.82 0.05
N VAL A 357 18.64 23.35 -1.13
CA VAL A 357 18.92 22.69 -2.42
C VAL A 357 20.19 23.29 -3.00
N LYS A 358 21.26 22.49 -3.12
CA LYS A 358 22.60 22.97 -3.54
C LYS A 358 23.04 24.23 -2.79
N GLY A 359 22.81 24.25 -1.47
CA GLY A 359 23.14 25.36 -0.59
C GLY A 359 22.17 26.56 -0.62
N LYS A 360 21.11 26.53 -1.42
CA LYS A 360 20.07 27.57 -1.44
C LYS A 360 18.92 27.21 -0.49
N PRO A 361 18.65 27.99 0.55
CA PRO A 361 17.62 27.65 1.53
C PRO A 361 16.21 27.79 0.95
N VAL A 362 15.34 26.91 1.41
CA VAL A 362 13.90 26.95 1.22
C VAL A 362 13.26 26.76 2.58
N THR A 363 12.45 27.74 2.96
CA THR A 363 11.71 27.74 4.22
C THR A 363 10.27 27.27 3.98
N VAL A 364 9.76 26.42 4.86
CA VAL A 364 8.36 25.99 4.87
C VAL A 364 7.74 26.36 6.20
N ILE A 365 6.61 27.06 6.16
CA ILE A 365 5.83 27.40 7.34
C ILE A 365 4.62 26.50 7.41
N TRP A 366 4.41 25.90 8.58
CA TRP A 366 3.32 24.98 8.85
C TRP A 366 2.25 25.67 9.69
N GLY A 367 1.00 25.53 9.26
CA GLY A 367 -0.19 26.01 9.93
C GLY A 367 -1.14 24.86 10.25
N TYR A 368 -2.39 25.19 10.57
CA TYR A 368 -3.43 24.21 10.92
C TYR A 368 -2.94 23.27 12.05
N ASN A 369 -2.39 23.84 13.12
CA ASN A 369 -1.74 23.16 14.23
C ASN A 369 -0.55 22.28 13.82
N GLN A 370 0.31 22.80 12.92
CA GLN A 370 1.48 22.10 12.36
C GLN A 370 1.11 20.83 11.58
N THR A 371 0.01 20.86 10.82
CA THR A 371 -0.44 19.71 10.01
C THR A 371 -0.38 19.96 8.51
N GLN A 372 -0.35 21.22 8.07
CA GLN A 372 -0.31 21.56 6.64
C GLN A 372 0.70 22.70 6.36
N PRO A 373 1.41 22.67 5.22
CA PRO A 373 2.29 23.77 4.82
C PRO A 373 1.45 24.93 4.27
N ILE A 374 1.55 26.11 4.89
CA ILE A 374 0.79 27.32 4.51
C ILE A 374 1.63 28.32 3.71
N ALA A 375 2.96 28.23 3.78
CA ALA A 375 3.87 29.02 2.97
C ALA A 375 5.16 28.25 2.62
N LYS A 376 5.64 28.39 1.39
CA LYS A 376 6.95 27.96 0.91
C LYS A 376 7.69 29.19 0.40
N ILE A 377 8.89 29.44 0.93
CA ILE A 377 9.68 30.65 0.65
C ILE A 377 11.05 30.20 0.14
N GLU A 378 11.29 30.42 -1.15
CA GLU A 378 12.51 30.00 -1.82
C GLU A 378 13.55 31.13 -1.77
N GLY A 379 14.77 30.78 -1.34
CA GLY A 379 15.90 31.71 -1.20
C GLY A 379 16.08 32.30 0.19
N ALA A 380 15.17 32.06 1.14
CA ALA A 380 15.27 32.57 2.51
C ALA A 380 15.47 31.45 3.54
N ALA A 381 16.38 31.67 4.49
CA ALA A 381 16.52 30.82 5.67
C ALA A 381 15.43 31.11 6.71
N TYR A 382 15.12 30.12 7.55
CA TYR A 382 14.00 30.17 8.49
C TYR A 382 14.14 31.33 9.48
N ASN A 383 15.35 31.60 9.96
CA ASN A 383 15.63 32.71 10.88
C ASN A 383 15.41 34.11 10.26
N GLN A 384 15.42 34.24 8.92
CA GLN A 384 15.09 35.48 8.23
C GLN A 384 13.57 35.68 8.08
N VAL A 385 12.81 34.59 8.17
CA VAL A 385 11.36 34.57 7.93
C VAL A 385 10.57 34.53 9.24
N SER A 386 11.09 33.84 10.27
CA SER A 386 10.34 33.44 11.47
C SER A 386 9.71 34.59 12.25
N ALA A 387 10.25 35.81 12.14
CA ALA A 387 9.68 37.00 12.79
C ALA A 387 8.36 37.47 12.16
N TYR A 388 8.02 37.03 10.94
CA TYR A 388 6.89 37.55 10.15
C TYR A 388 5.71 36.58 10.02
N VAL A 389 5.80 35.39 10.63
CA VAL A 389 4.86 34.28 10.33
C VAL A 389 3.84 34.00 11.43
N SER A 390 3.94 34.62 12.60
CA SER A 390 2.99 34.39 13.69
C SER A 390 1.54 34.69 13.29
N GLY A 391 1.33 35.74 12.48
CA GLY A 391 0.00 36.13 11.99
C GLY A 391 -0.64 35.08 11.07
N ILE A 392 0.14 34.50 10.14
CA ILE A 392 -0.39 33.47 9.22
C ILE A 392 -0.66 32.15 9.95
N ILE A 393 0.16 31.80 10.95
CA ILE A 393 -0.03 30.60 11.76
C ILE A 393 -1.32 30.73 12.57
N ALA A 394 -1.48 31.83 13.32
CA ALA A 394 -2.68 32.08 14.12
C ALA A 394 -3.96 32.12 13.27
N ALA A 395 -3.91 32.76 12.09
CA ALA A 395 -5.04 32.77 11.18
C ALA A 395 -5.38 31.36 10.65
N SER A 396 -4.37 30.54 10.36
CA SER A 396 -4.56 29.16 9.90
C SER A 396 -5.12 28.25 10.99
N ASP A 397 -4.74 28.45 12.25
CA ASP A 397 -5.24 27.67 13.38
C ASP A 397 -6.69 28.06 13.71
N ALA A 398 -7.02 29.34 13.57
CA ALA A 398 -8.39 29.82 13.66
C ALA A 398 -9.26 29.25 12.53
N ASP A 399 -8.75 29.25 11.30
CA ASP A 399 -9.41 28.64 10.15
C ASP A 399 -9.61 27.13 10.34
N ASN A 400 -8.60 26.41 10.84
CA ASN A 400 -8.73 24.99 11.19
C ASN A 400 -9.85 24.69 12.18
N THR A 401 -10.13 25.63 13.09
CA THR A 401 -11.14 25.46 14.14
C THR A 401 -12.54 25.84 13.64
N GLN A 402 -12.63 26.88 12.82
CA GLN A 402 -13.90 27.44 12.35
C GLN A 402 -14.38 26.80 11.04
N GLY A 403 -13.46 26.57 10.09
CA GLY A 403 -13.75 25.95 8.80
C GLY A 403 -14.76 26.74 7.96
N THR A 404 -14.75 28.08 8.05
CA THR A 404 -15.72 28.95 7.36
C THR A 404 -15.06 29.72 6.23
N ASP A 405 -15.85 30.12 5.23
CA ASP A 405 -15.35 31.02 4.18
C ASP A 405 -14.76 32.32 4.77
N GLN A 406 -15.31 32.84 5.87
CA GLN A 406 -14.81 34.04 6.54
C GLN A 406 -13.43 33.82 7.19
N SER A 407 -13.24 32.70 7.89
CA SER A 407 -11.94 32.36 8.49
C SER A 407 -10.89 32.09 7.43
N GLU A 408 -11.28 31.47 6.31
CA GLU A 408 -10.37 31.25 5.18
C GLU A 408 -9.97 32.58 4.54
N GLN A 409 -10.91 33.50 4.30
CA GLN A 409 -10.59 34.82 3.76
C GLN A 409 -9.67 35.63 4.70
N ALA A 410 -9.83 35.47 6.03
CA ALA A 410 -8.92 36.08 6.99
C ALA A 410 -7.50 35.51 6.88
N LEU A 411 -7.36 34.19 6.74
CA LEU A 411 -6.07 33.54 6.47
C LEU A 411 -5.46 34.00 5.15
N VAL A 412 -6.25 34.04 4.07
CA VAL A 412 -5.83 34.54 2.76
C VAL A 412 -5.29 35.98 2.88
N GLY A 413 -5.99 36.86 3.60
CA GLY A 413 -5.52 38.23 3.86
C GLY A 413 -4.20 38.27 4.62
N ALA A 414 -4.03 37.44 5.65
CA ALA A 414 -2.77 37.34 6.37
C ALA A 414 -1.61 36.83 5.49
N LEU A 415 -1.88 35.86 4.61
CA LEU A 415 -0.91 35.34 3.65
C LEU A 415 -0.53 36.40 2.61
N ASP A 416 -1.47 37.24 2.16
CA ASP A 416 -1.18 38.35 1.26
C ASP A 416 -0.33 39.44 1.93
N ILE A 417 -0.53 39.70 3.23
CA ILE A 417 0.34 40.60 4.00
C ILE A 417 1.77 40.05 4.06
N LEU A 418 1.94 38.75 4.32
CA LEU A 418 3.26 38.11 4.31
C LEU A 418 3.93 38.24 2.94
N ARG A 419 3.19 37.94 1.86
CA ARG A 419 3.71 37.98 0.48
C ARG A 419 4.14 39.39 0.06
N ASN A 420 3.45 40.41 0.53
CA ASN A 420 3.76 41.82 0.24
C ASN A 420 4.68 42.48 1.28
N ASN A 421 5.21 41.71 2.25
CA ASN A 421 6.12 42.24 3.24
C ASN A 421 7.43 42.70 2.57
N THR A 422 7.76 43.99 2.72
CA THR A 422 8.93 44.61 2.09
C THR A 422 10.24 43.93 2.50
N ALA A 423 10.33 43.40 3.73
CA ALA A 423 11.49 42.66 4.22
C ALA A 423 11.71 41.31 3.49
N LEU A 424 10.67 40.78 2.84
CA LEU A 424 10.71 39.49 2.12
C LEU A 424 10.62 39.65 0.60
N SER A 425 10.65 40.89 0.09
CA SER A 425 10.46 41.22 -1.33
C SER A 425 11.49 40.59 -2.28
N ALA A 426 12.65 40.16 -1.78
CA ALA A 426 13.69 39.48 -2.55
C ALA A 426 13.42 37.98 -2.78
N TYR A 427 12.42 37.40 -2.12
CA TYR A 427 12.18 35.95 -2.10
C TYR A 427 10.93 35.55 -2.84
N GLN A 428 10.92 34.31 -3.35
CA GLN A 428 9.74 33.75 -4.01
C GLN A 428 8.85 33.06 -2.99
N ILE A 429 7.62 33.56 -2.83
CA ILE A 429 6.69 33.08 -1.80
C ILE A 429 5.48 32.43 -2.48
N THR A 430 5.29 31.15 -2.22
CA THR A 430 4.06 30.42 -2.55
C THR A 430 3.27 30.19 -1.27
N THR A 431 1.98 30.50 -1.27
CA THR A 431 1.10 30.27 -0.11
C THR A 431 -0.03 29.31 -0.44
N TYR A 432 -0.56 28.66 0.60
CA TYR A 432 -1.56 27.62 0.49
C TYR A 432 -2.63 27.80 1.58
N THR A 433 -3.89 27.55 1.22
CA THR A 433 -4.99 27.36 2.18
C THR A 433 -5.63 25.99 1.96
N TYR A 434 -6.27 25.45 2.99
CA TYR A 434 -6.84 24.11 2.98
C TYR A 434 -8.19 24.08 3.67
N ASN A 435 -9.02 23.13 3.23
CA ASN A 435 -10.02 22.51 4.07
C ASN A 435 -9.44 21.19 4.57
N PRO A 436 -9.09 21.07 5.87
CA PRO A 436 -8.57 19.82 6.43
C PRO A 436 -9.46 18.63 6.07
N LEU A 437 -8.83 17.48 5.77
CA LEU A 437 -9.49 16.24 5.30
C LEU A 437 -10.15 16.29 3.91
N ILE A 438 -10.23 17.47 3.28
CA ILE A 438 -10.77 17.63 1.92
C ILE A 438 -9.61 17.87 0.93
N GLY A 439 -8.84 18.95 1.15
CA GLY A 439 -7.71 19.29 0.29
C GLY A 439 -7.39 20.78 0.29
N VAL A 440 -6.48 21.16 -0.61
CA VAL A 440 -6.09 22.56 -0.85
C VAL A 440 -7.28 23.34 -1.38
N THR A 441 -7.53 24.54 -0.87
CA THR A 441 -8.59 25.45 -1.33
C THR A 441 -8.04 26.63 -2.12
N SER A 442 -6.80 27.05 -1.86
CA SER A 442 -6.10 27.99 -2.73
C SER A 442 -4.59 27.77 -2.78
N ILE A 443 -3.99 28.09 -3.93
CA ILE A 443 -2.54 28.18 -4.11
C ILE A 443 -2.24 29.55 -4.70
N THR A 444 -1.38 30.32 -4.05
CA THR A 444 -0.91 31.59 -4.60
C THR A 444 0.58 31.52 -4.90
N PRO A 445 0.97 31.27 -6.16
CA PRO A 445 2.37 31.19 -6.59
C PRO A 445 3.10 32.55 -6.47
N PRO A 446 4.43 32.59 -6.67
CA PRO A 446 5.20 33.84 -6.60
C PRO A 446 4.73 34.89 -7.62
N SER A 447 4.09 34.48 -8.72
CA SER A 447 3.50 35.38 -9.71
C SER A 447 2.29 36.16 -9.18
N GLY A 448 1.68 35.74 -8.07
CA GLY A 448 0.49 36.37 -7.49
C GLY A 448 -0.84 35.97 -8.10
N ILE A 449 -0.83 35.18 -9.18
CA ILE A 449 -2.06 34.69 -9.80
C ILE A 449 -2.58 33.51 -8.98
N ARG A 450 -3.50 33.80 -8.05
CA ARG A 450 -4.10 32.78 -7.16
C ARG A 450 -4.97 31.81 -7.95
N GLU A 451 -4.74 30.52 -7.67
CA GLU A 451 -5.61 29.42 -8.07
C GLU A 451 -6.53 29.07 -6.90
N ILE A 452 -7.82 28.89 -7.19
CA ILE A 452 -8.87 28.55 -6.22
C ILE A 452 -9.41 27.17 -6.60
N TYR A 453 -9.35 26.25 -5.64
CA TYR A 453 -9.74 24.86 -5.78
C TYR A 453 -11.11 24.66 -5.13
N LYS A 454 -12.09 24.23 -5.92
CA LYS A 454 -13.46 23.98 -5.46
C LYS A 454 -13.77 22.51 -5.50
N TYR A 455 -14.50 22.04 -4.49
CA TYR A 455 -14.86 20.64 -4.32
C TYR A 455 -16.37 20.49 -4.37
N ASP A 456 -16.83 19.34 -4.86
CA ASP A 456 -18.24 18.99 -4.81
C ASP A 456 -18.68 18.52 -3.41
N SER A 457 -19.97 18.22 -3.25
CA SER A 457 -20.55 17.76 -1.98
C SER A 457 -20.01 16.41 -1.49
N ALA A 458 -19.24 15.68 -2.31
CA ALA A 458 -18.57 14.45 -1.94
C ALA A 458 -17.07 14.67 -1.66
N ASN A 459 -16.64 15.92 -1.46
CA ASN A 459 -15.25 16.32 -1.17
C ASN A 459 -14.25 15.96 -2.29
N ARG A 460 -14.68 15.99 -3.55
CA ARG A 460 -13.81 15.75 -4.71
C ARG A 460 -13.58 17.03 -5.50
N LEU A 461 -12.38 17.21 -6.03
CA LEU A 461 -11.99 18.42 -6.75
C LEU A 461 -12.88 18.64 -7.99
N GLU A 462 -13.80 19.59 -7.94
CA GLU A 462 -14.74 19.91 -9.02
C GLU A 462 -14.13 20.88 -10.03
N SER A 463 -13.43 21.92 -9.57
CA SER A 463 -12.82 22.91 -10.47
C SER A 463 -11.62 23.63 -9.86
N VAL A 464 -10.77 24.15 -10.74
CA VAL A 464 -9.70 25.08 -10.40
C VAL A 464 -9.95 26.36 -11.20
N LYS A 465 -10.03 27.49 -10.52
CA LYS A 465 -10.31 28.81 -11.11
C LYS A 465 -9.21 29.80 -10.75
N ASP A 466 -9.03 30.85 -11.55
CA ASP A 466 -8.21 31.98 -11.15
C ASP A 466 -8.99 32.95 -10.23
N VAL A 467 -8.30 33.98 -9.72
CA VAL A 467 -8.90 35.02 -8.89
C VAL A 467 -10.02 35.83 -9.57
N ASN A 468 -10.03 35.87 -10.91
CA ASN A 468 -11.07 36.55 -11.69
C ASN A 468 -12.27 35.62 -11.98
N GLY A 469 -12.25 34.39 -11.47
CA GLY A 469 -13.28 33.38 -11.70
C GLY A 469 -13.15 32.65 -13.04
N ASN A 470 -12.08 32.88 -13.80
CA ASN A 470 -11.84 32.15 -15.05
C ASN A 470 -11.52 30.70 -14.72
N LEU A 471 -12.18 29.79 -15.43
CA LEU A 471 -11.98 28.36 -15.27
C LEU A 471 -10.64 27.93 -15.86
N LEU A 472 -9.75 27.40 -15.02
CA LEU A 472 -8.46 26.83 -15.44
C LEU A 472 -8.59 25.34 -15.71
N LYS A 473 -9.30 24.63 -14.83
CA LYS A 473 -9.57 23.18 -14.93
C LYS A 473 -10.96 22.87 -14.37
N GLU A 474 -11.64 21.90 -14.95
CA GLU A 474 -12.92 21.36 -14.44
C GLU A 474 -12.88 19.84 -14.47
N TYR A 475 -13.47 19.23 -13.45
CA TYR A 475 -13.64 17.79 -13.31
C TYR A 475 -15.11 17.50 -13.08
N GLN A 476 -15.68 16.69 -13.96
CA GLN A 476 -17.07 16.25 -13.84
C GLN A 476 -17.09 14.78 -13.44
N TYR A 477 -17.65 14.51 -12.27
CA TYR A 477 -17.77 13.15 -11.78
C TYR A 477 -19.20 12.64 -11.90
N ARG A 478 -19.42 11.63 -12.73
CA ARG A 478 -20.73 11.01 -12.92
C ARG A 478 -20.71 9.60 -12.35
N TYR A 479 -21.40 9.40 -11.23
CA TYR A 479 -21.63 8.08 -10.66
C TYR A 479 -22.88 7.45 -11.28
N LYS A 480 -22.82 6.14 -11.53
CA LYS A 480 -23.98 5.34 -11.91
C LYS A 480 -24.57 4.76 -10.61
N ASN A 481 -25.79 5.18 -10.26
CA ASN A 481 -26.61 4.48 -9.27
C ASN A 481 -27.13 3.16 -9.84
#